data_AF-A0A8J7HQU9-F1
#
_entry.id   AF-A0A8J7HQU9-F1
#
_cell.length_a   1.000
_cell.length_b   1.000
_cell.length_c   1.000
_cell.angle_alpha   90.00
_cell.angle_beta   90.00
_cell.angle_gamma   90.00
#
_symmetry.space_group_name_H-M   'P 1'
#
loop_
_entity.id
_entity.type
_entity.pdbx_description
1 polymer ?
#
loop_
_entity_poly.entity_id
_entity_poly.type
_entity_poly.pdbx_seq_one_letter_code
_entity_poly.pdbx_strand_id
1 'polypeptide(L)'
;MKILSSWTTGMHDKHRFTEEPCELKGSSTVLKTSQMRRLTGLVQQDQGGAATREEIRRRFGDNVTAIVDGCTDADTTPKPPWRQRKEAYIAHIATASPSVILVSAADKLHNARSILKDYRMLGEALWQRFQGGKEGTLWYYRSLVDAFNQTGNIAIAKELERVVTEIEVLAAK
;
A
#
# COMPACT_ATOMS: atom_id res chain seq x y z
N MET A 1 37.43 8.08 17.24
CA MET A 1 36.55 7.05 17.83
C MET A 1 35.57 7.75 18.74
N LYS A 2 34.26 7.68 18.42
CA LYS A 2 33.05 8.13 19.15
C LYS A 2 33.05 9.51 19.83
N ILE A 3 32.22 10.42 19.29
CA ILE A 3 31.60 11.54 20.00
C ILE A 3 30.08 11.40 19.84
N LEU A 4 29.38 11.51 20.97
CA LEU A 4 27.93 11.58 21.17
C LEU A 4 27.42 13.03 21.02
N SER A 5 26.08 13.16 20.94
CA SER A 5 25.25 14.39 20.86
C SER A 5 24.95 14.81 19.41
N SER A 6 23.71 15.04 18.97
CA SER A 6 22.44 15.32 19.65
C SER A 6 21.27 14.99 18.72
N TRP A 7 20.37 14.08 19.12
CA TRP A 7 18.96 14.07 18.71
C TRP A 7 18.15 13.41 19.83
N THR A 8 18.06 14.09 20.97
CA THR A 8 17.10 13.82 22.04
C THR A 8 16.38 15.11 22.38
N THR A 9 15.41 15.49 21.56
CA THR A 9 14.30 16.37 21.98
C THR A 9 13.08 16.03 21.12
N GLY A 10 12.01 15.55 21.75
CA GLY A 10 10.67 15.55 21.15
C GLY A 10 10.02 14.19 20.84
N MET A 11 10.22 13.15 21.65
CA MET A 11 9.33 11.98 21.65
C MET A 11 8.99 11.54 23.09
N HIS A 12 8.64 12.54 23.90
CA HIS A 12 7.76 12.33 25.02
C HIS A 12 6.39 12.85 24.62
N ASP A 13 5.69 12.05 23.83
CA ASP A 13 4.25 12.10 23.85
C ASP A 13 3.66 10.70 23.93
N LYS A 14 3.43 10.28 25.17
CA LYS A 14 2.51 9.21 25.52
C LYS A 14 1.09 9.75 25.31
N HIS A 15 0.70 9.93 24.06
CA HIS A 15 -0.70 10.11 23.68
C HIS A 15 -1.13 8.80 23.02
N ARG A 16 -1.51 7.84 23.87
CA ARG A 16 -2.91 7.62 24.24
C ARG A 16 -3.64 7.14 22.99
N PHE A 17 -3.92 5.84 22.97
CA PHE A 17 -5.17 5.33 22.41
C PHE A 17 -6.28 6.26 22.89
N THR A 18 -6.57 7.32 22.13
CA THR A 18 -7.83 8.02 22.30
C THR A 18 -8.84 7.06 21.70
N GLU A 19 -9.43 6.30 22.61
CA GLU A 19 -10.73 5.67 22.44
C GLU A 19 -11.67 6.72 21.83
N GLU A 20 -11.77 6.75 20.50
CA GLU A 20 -13.06 7.04 19.91
C GLU A 20 -13.87 5.75 20.10
N PRO A 21 -14.97 5.79 20.88
CA PRO A 21 -15.83 4.64 21.02
C PRO A 21 -16.43 4.39 19.64
N CYS A 22 -15.90 3.39 18.96
CA CYS A 22 -16.47 2.86 17.75
C CYS A 22 -17.76 2.14 18.15
N GLU A 23 -18.87 2.88 18.23
CA GLU A 23 -20.21 2.29 18.24
C GLU A 23 -20.44 1.60 16.90
N LEU A 24 -19.90 0.38 16.78
CA LEU A 24 -20.32 -0.61 15.80
C LEU A 24 -21.10 -1.69 16.56
N LYS A 25 -22.21 -1.27 17.17
CA LYS A 25 -23.28 -2.21 17.52
C LYS A 25 -24.19 -2.36 16.30
N GLY A 26 -24.05 -3.51 15.65
CA GLY A 26 -25.12 -4.10 14.83
C GLY A 26 -25.41 -3.41 13.50
N SER A 27 -24.75 -3.87 12.44
CA SER A 27 -25.38 -4.19 11.15
C SER A 27 -24.29 -4.41 10.10
N SER A 28 -24.42 -5.52 9.39
CA SER A 28 -23.76 -5.87 8.12
C SER A 28 -22.86 -4.75 7.55
N THR A 29 -21.62 -4.69 8.01
CA THR A 29 -20.80 -3.49 7.80
C THR A 29 -20.08 -3.59 6.46
N VAL A 30 -20.67 -2.94 5.45
CA VAL A 30 -19.94 -2.58 4.24
C VAL A 30 -18.81 -1.63 4.66
N LEU A 31 -17.58 -2.15 4.78
CA LEU A 31 -16.42 -1.31 5.03
C LEU A 31 -16.30 -0.30 3.88
N LYS A 32 -16.31 1.00 4.22
CA LYS A 32 -16.05 2.05 3.23
C LYS A 32 -14.61 1.89 2.73
N THR A 33 -14.36 2.17 1.45
CA THR A 33 -13.05 2.01 0.78
C THR A 33 -11.90 2.68 1.55
N SER A 34 -12.19 3.78 2.26
CA SER A 34 -11.23 4.50 3.10
C SER A 34 -10.80 3.78 4.39
N GLN A 35 -11.66 2.92 4.96
CA GLN A 35 -11.32 2.08 6.12
C GLN A 35 -10.46 0.88 5.69
N MET A 36 -10.80 0.24 4.57
CA MET A 36 -10.05 -0.90 4.03
C MET A 36 -8.59 -0.54 3.71
N ARG A 37 -8.35 0.66 3.15
CA ARG A 37 -7.00 1.20 2.90
C ARG A 37 -6.12 1.22 4.15
N ARG A 38 -6.66 1.68 5.28
CA ARG A 38 -5.88 1.76 6.52
C ARG A 38 -5.44 0.36 6.95
N LEU A 39 -6.29 -0.64 6.76
CA LEU A 39 -5.97 -2.02 7.11
C LEU A 39 -4.89 -2.61 6.17
N THR A 40 -5.00 -2.40 4.86
CA THR A 40 -3.98 -2.90 3.89
C THR A 40 -2.63 -2.21 4.06
N GLY A 41 -2.61 -0.91 4.33
CA GLY A 41 -1.38 -0.16 4.59
C GLY A 41 -0.67 -0.59 5.88
N LEU A 42 -1.43 -0.90 6.95
CA LEU A 42 -0.88 -1.36 8.22
C LEU A 42 -0.19 -2.73 8.12
N VAL A 43 -0.65 -3.62 7.23
CA VAL A 43 -0.02 -4.93 7.03
C VAL A 43 1.23 -4.84 6.12
N GLN A 44 1.22 -3.97 5.12
CA GLN A 44 2.37 -3.77 4.23
C GLN A 44 3.56 -3.07 4.92
N GLN A 45 3.31 -2.20 5.90
CA GLN A 45 4.35 -1.49 6.66
C GLN A 45 4.96 -2.36 7.77
N ASP A 46 5.60 -3.47 7.40
CA ASP A 46 6.65 -4.24 8.12
C ASP A 46 6.57 -4.48 9.64
N GLN A 47 5.47 -4.15 10.32
CA GLN A 47 5.35 -4.15 11.79
C GLN A 47 4.08 -4.85 12.28
N GLY A 48 3.20 -5.30 11.38
CA GLY A 48 1.93 -5.90 11.78
C GLY A 48 1.94 -7.42 11.98
N GLY A 49 2.75 -8.15 11.22
CA GLY A 49 2.89 -9.61 11.32
C GLY A 49 1.56 -10.38 11.44
N ALA A 50 1.61 -11.53 12.14
CA ALA A 50 0.42 -12.35 12.42
C ALA A 50 -0.54 -11.70 13.43
N ALA A 51 -0.02 -10.87 14.35
CA ALA A 51 -0.82 -10.24 15.41
C ALA A 51 -1.80 -9.19 14.86
N THR A 52 -1.37 -8.35 13.92
CA THR A 52 -2.28 -7.40 13.25
C THR A 52 -3.30 -8.12 12.39
N ARG A 53 -2.94 -9.24 11.74
CA ARG A 53 -3.93 -10.07 11.02
C ARG A 53 -4.99 -10.64 11.94
N GLU A 54 -4.58 -11.17 13.09
CA GLU A 54 -5.51 -11.68 14.09
C GLU A 54 -6.47 -10.59 14.56
N GLU A 55 -5.96 -9.39 14.83
CA GLU A 55 -6.80 -8.27 15.23
C GLU A 55 -7.76 -7.81 14.12
N ILE A 56 -7.33 -7.83 12.86
CA ILE A 56 -8.20 -7.55 11.71
C ILE A 56 -9.32 -8.60 11.65
N ARG A 57 -8.98 -9.89 11.78
CA ARG A 57 -9.97 -10.97 11.77
C ARG A 57 -10.96 -10.83 12.91
N ARG A 58 -10.48 -10.57 14.12
CA ARG A 58 -11.31 -10.40 15.32
C ARG A 58 -12.30 -9.25 15.19
N ARG A 59 -11.91 -8.15 14.53
CA ARG A 59 -12.73 -6.94 14.40
C ARG A 59 -13.64 -6.93 13.17
N PHE A 60 -13.19 -7.51 12.07
CA PHE A 60 -13.82 -7.34 10.75
C PHE A 60 -14.18 -8.66 10.05
N GLY A 61 -13.78 -9.79 10.61
CA GLY A 61 -14.09 -11.13 10.11
C GLY A 61 -13.16 -11.62 8.99
N ASP A 62 -13.42 -12.86 8.56
CA ASP A 62 -12.57 -13.59 7.61
C ASP A 62 -12.57 -12.97 6.20
N ASN A 63 -13.71 -12.46 5.75
CA ASN A 63 -13.80 -11.84 4.41
C ASN A 63 -12.85 -10.66 4.25
N VAL A 64 -12.75 -9.81 5.28
CA VAL A 64 -11.88 -8.63 5.27
C VAL A 64 -10.42 -9.05 5.39
N THR A 65 -10.15 -10.06 6.22
CA THR A 65 -8.81 -10.63 6.38
C THR A 65 -8.30 -11.21 5.06
N ALA A 66 -9.13 -11.98 4.34
CA ALA A 66 -8.79 -12.53 3.03
C ALA A 66 -8.47 -11.44 1.99
N ILE A 67 -9.19 -10.31 2.02
CA ILE A 67 -8.90 -9.16 1.15
C ILE A 67 -7.54 -8.56 1.49
N VAL A 68 -7.26 -8.36 2.78
CA VAL A 68 -5.99 -7.81 3.26
C VAL A 68 -4.82 -8.73 2.91
N ASP A 69 -4.99 -10.04 3.08
CA ASP A 69 -3.99 -11.05 2.72
C ASP A 69 -3.71 -11.03 1.21
N GLY A 70 -4.74 -10.98 0.37
CA GLY A 70 -4.58 -10.83 -1.09
C GLY A 70 -3.94 -9.50 -1.53
N CYS A 71 -3.91 -8.49 -0.65
CA CYS A 71 -3.22 -7.22 -0.90
C CYS A 71 -1.76 -7.22 -0.41
N THR A 72 -1.27 -8.27 0.23
CA THR A 72 0.07 -8.31 0.86
C THR A 72 1.09 -8.95 -0.08
N ASP A 73 2.31 -8.38 -0.17
CA ASP A 73 3.33 -8.78 -1.16
C ASP A 73 4.34 -9.81 -0.64
N ALA A 74 4.48 -9.99 0.68
CA ALA A 74 5.14 -11.14 1.30
C ALA A 74 4.82 -11.29 2.78
N ASP A 75 4.67 -12.54 3.20
CA ASP A 75 4.43 -12.94 4.60
C ASP A 75 5.58 -13.76 5.21
N THR A 76 6.65 -13.99 4.43
CA THR A 76 7.81 -14.79 4.85
C THR A 76 8.90 -13.92 5.48
N THR A 77 9.63 -14.50 6.44
CA THR A 77 10.74 -13.83 7.15
C THR A 77 12.02 -14.68 7.03
N PRO A 78 13.15 -14.10 6.54
CA PRO A 78 13.28 -12.75 6.02
C PRO A 78 12.51 -12.57 4.70
N LYS A 79 12.08 -11.34 4.41
CA LYS A 79 11.35 -11.03 3.17
C LYS A 79 12.25 -11.33 1.96
N PRO A 80 11.72 -11.98 0.90
CA PRO A 80 12.45 -12.18 -0.36
C PRO A 80 12.88 -10.84 -0.96
N PRO A 81 13.85 -10.80 -1.89
CA PRO A 81 14.24 -9.58 -2.60
C PRO A 81 13.05 -8.78 -3.16
N TRP A 82 13.14 -7.46 -3.09
CA TRP A 82 12.05 -6.55 -3.47
C TRP A 82 11.46 -6.86 -4.85
N ARG A 83 12.32 -7.07 -5.85
CA ARG A 83 11.90 -7.36 -7.23
C ARG A 83 11.07 -8.64 -7.31
N GLN A 84 11.52 -9.72 -6.67
CA GLN A 84 10.82 -11.00 -6.65
C GLN A 84 9.45 -10.89 -6.00
N ARG A 85 9.33 -10.14 -4.90
CA ARG A 85 8.02 -9.88 -4.27
C ARG A 85 7.06 -9.15 -5.20
N LYS A 86 7.56 -8.15 -5.94
CA LYS A 86 6.75 -7.38 -6.88
C LYS A 86 6.30 -8.20 -8.08
N GLU A 87 7.18 -9.03 -8.63
CA GLU A 87 6.86 -9.96 -9.72
C GLU A 87 5.80 -10.98 -9.29
N ALA A 88 5.96 -11.59 -8.11
CA ALA A 88 4.97 -12.51 -7.56
C ALA A 88 3.62 -11.82 -7.33
N TYR A 89 3.62 -10.58 -6.83
CA TYR A 89 2.42 -9.80 -6.63
C TYR A 89 1.71 -9.45 -7.95
N ILE A 90 2.47 -9.09 -9.00
CA ILE A 90 1.91 -8.83 -10.34
C ILE A 90 1.25 -10.09 -10.90
N ALA A 91 1.91 -11.25 -10.78
CA ALA A 91 1.36 -12.53 -11.22
C ALA A 91 0.08 -12.91 -10.45
N HIS A 92 0.01 -12.59 -9.16
CA HIS A 92 -1.17 -12.86 -8.32
C HIS A 92 -2.42 -12.10 -8.78
N ILE A 93 -2.28 -10.88 -9.32
CA ILE A 93 -3.44 -10.06 -9.73
C ILE A 93 -4.34 -10.79 -10.73
N ALA A 94 -3.76 -11.57 -11.65
CA ALA A 94 -4.51 -12.29 -12.68
C ALA A 94 -5.48 -13.35 -12.11
N THR A 95 -5.21 -13.86 -10.90
CA THR A 95 -6.02 -14.92 -10.26
C THR A 95 -6.70 -14.44 -8.96
N ALA A 96 -6.50 -13.17 -8.59
CA ALA A 96 -7.09 -12.59 -7.40
C ALA A 96 -8.61 -12.40 -7.53
N SER A 97 -9.30 -12.38 -6.40
CA SER A 97 -10.74 -12.13 -6.37
C SER A 97 -11.08 -10.69 -6.81
N PRO A 98 -12.28 -10.42 -7.36
CA PRO A 98 -12.68 -9.06 -7.74
C PRO A 98 -12.56 -8.03 -6.61
N SER A 99 -12.83 -8.44 -5.37
CA SER A 99 -12.69 -7.58 -4.19
C SER A 99 -11.24 -7.24 -3.88
N VAL A 100 -10.32 -8.20 -4.01
CA VAL A 100 -8.87 -7.95 -3.86
C VAL A 100 -8.38 -7.02 -4.95
N ILE A 101 -8.76 -7.27 -6.21
CA ILE A 101 -8.40 -6.43 -7.36
C ILE A 101 -8.86 -4.98 -7.13
N LEU A 102 -10.11 -4.77 -6.75
CA LEU A 102 -10.66 -3.43 -6.54
C LEU A 102 -9.94 -2.68 -5.40
N VAL A 103 -9.73 -3.35 -4.27
CA VAL A 103 -9.06 -2.75 -3.11
C VAL A 103 -7.59 -2.46 -3.42
N SER A 104 -6.90 -3.39 -4.08
CA SER A 104 -5.52 -3.21 -4.50
C SER A 104 -5.38 -2.04 -5.48
N ALA A 105 -6.19 -1.99 -6.54
CA ALA A 105 -6.14 -0.90 -7.50
C ALA A 105 -6.42 0.46 -6.85
N ALA A 106 -7.34 0.53 -5.89
CA ALA A 106 -7.62 1.75 -5.13
C ALA A 106 -6.44 2.19 -4.25
N ASP A 107 -5.80 1.25 -3.56
CA ASP A 107 -4.58 1.51 -2.78
C ASP A 107 -3.46 2.03 -3.69
N LYS A 108 -3.22 1.35 -4.82
CA LYS A 108 -2.15 1.73 -5.76
C LYS A 108 -2.41 3.06 -6.43
N LEU A 109 -3.65 3.39 -6.78
CA LEU A 109 -4.02 4.71 -7.29
C LEU A 109 -3.75 5.81 -6.26
N HIS A 110 -4.13 5.60 -5.00
CA HIS A 110 -3.83 6.56 -3.95
C HIS A 110 -2.32 6.76 -3.78
N ASN A 111 -1.55 5.67 -3.74
CA ASN A 111 -0.10 5.73 -3.59
C ASN A 111 0.55 6.43 -4.80
N ALA A 112 0.10 6.15 -6.03
CA ALA A 112 0.57 6.83 -7.24
C ALA A 112 0.29 8.33 -7.19
N ARG A 113 -0.90 8.76 -6.74
CA ARG A 113 -1.23 10.18 -6.57
C ARG A 113 -0.33 10.87 -5.55
N SER A 114 0.00 10.19 -4.45
CA SER A 114 0.97 10.70 -3.47
C SER A 114 2.37 10.82 -4.06
N ILE A 115 2.83 9.81 -4.82
CA ILE A 115 4.11 9.86 -5.54
C ILE A 115 4.14 11.05 -6.50
N LEU A 116 3.12 11.25 -7.32
CA LEU A 116 3.03 12.36 -8.26
C LEU A 116 3.10 13.71 -7.55
N LYS A 117 2.36 13.86 -6.45
CA LYS A 117 2.38 15.07 -5.62
C LYS A 117 3.79 15.34 -5.06
N ASP A 118 4.41 14.32 -4.47
CA ASP A 118 5.74 14.45 -3.86
C ASP A 118 6.83 14.68 -4.91
N TYR A 119 6.72 14.07 -6.09
CA TYR A 119 7.66 14.27 -7.20
C TYR A 119 7.66 15.71 -7.67
N ARG A 120 6.48 16.35 -7.76
CA ARG A 120 6.39 17.79 -8.10
C ARG A 120 7.06 18.71 -7.07
N MET A 121 7.22 18.26 -5.83
CA MET A 121 7.87 19.05 -4.76
C MET A 121 9.37 18.73 -4.63
N LEU A 122 9.76 17.47 -4.78
CA LEU A 122 11.11 16.98 -4.47
C LEU A 122 11.94 16.63 -5.70
N GLY A 123 11.32 16.47 -6.86
CA GLY A 123 11.96 15.98 -8.09
C GLY A 123 12.65 14.62 -7.88
N GLU A 124 13.83 14.48 -8.47
CA GLU A 124 14.62 13.24 -8.46
C GLU A 124 15.02 12.76 -7.05
N ALA A 125 15.10 13.65 -6.07
CA ALA A 125 15.40 13.28 -4.69
C ALA A 125 14.33 12.35 -4.07
N LEU A 126 13.11 12.34 -4.63
CA LEU A 126 12.04 11.44 -4.19
C LEU A 126 12.46 9.96 -4.27
N TRP A 127 13.19 9.59 -5.33
CA TRP A 127 13.48 8.19 -5.64
C TRP A 127 14.36 7.50 -4.60
N GLN A 128 15.13 8.26 -3.82
CA GLN A 128 15.94 7.76 -2.71
C GLN A 128 15.10 7.11 -1.60
N ARG A 129 13.78 7.41 -1.54
CA ARG A 129 12.85 6.83 -0.57
C ARG A 129 12.33 5.45 -0.98
N PHE A 130 12.57 5.01 -2.22
CA PHE A 130 12.02 3.78 -2.78
C PHE A 130 13.08 2.70 -2.92
N GLN A 131 12.80 1.49 -2.43
CA GLN A 131 13.72 0.34 -2.57
C GLN A 131 14.04 -0.02 -4.03
N GLY A 132 13.10 0.23 -4.95
CA GLY A 132 13.30 0.01 -6.39
C GLY A 132 13.95 1.20 -7.13
N GLY A 133 14.28 2.29 -6.44
CA GLY A 133 14.69 3.54 -7.07
C GLY A 133 13.66 4.05 -8.07
N LYS A 134 14.10 4.88 -9.03
CA LYS A 134 13.26 5.43 -10.09
C LYS A 134 12.75 4.34 -11.03
N GLU A 135 13.66 3.66 -11.71
CA GLU A 135 13.33 2.68 -12.76
C GLU A 135 12.50 1.52 -12.24
N GLY A 136 12.88 0.96 -11.08
CA GLY A 136 12.13 -0.13 -10.47
C GLY A 136 10.73 0.31 -10.03
N THR A 137 10.58 1.50 -9.44
CA THR A 137 9.26 1.99 -9.03
C THR A 137 8.36 2.25 -10.24
N LEU A 138 8.87 2.90 -11.30
CA LEU A 138 8.12 3.13 -12.53
C LEU A 138 7.72 1.81 -13.20
N TRP A 139 8.65 0.87 -13.33
CA TRP A 139 8.36 -0.48 -13.84
C TRP A 139 7.23 -1.13 -13.05
N TYR A 140 7.30 -1.11 -11.71
CA TYR A 140 6.31 -1.78 -10.87
C TYR A 140 4.91 -1.19 -11.08
N TYR A 141 4.79 0.14 -11.09
CA TYR A 141 3.51 0.80 -11.30
C TYR A 141 2.97 0.59 -12.72
N ARG A 142 3.83 0.58 -13.75
CA ARG A 142 3.42 0.27 -15.12
C ARG A 142 2.92 -1.17 -15.25
N SER A 143 3.65 -2.14 -14.69
CA SER A 143 3.20 -3.55 -14.68
C SER A 143 1.91 -3.78 -13.90
N LEU A 144 1.66 -3.01 -12.83
CA LEU A 144 0.39 -3.04 -12.12
C LEU A 144 -0.77 -2.52 -12.99
N VAL A 145 -0.56 -1.43 -13.73
CA VAL A 145 -1.55 -0.90 -14.68
C VAL A 145 -1.91 -1.99 -15.70
N ASP A 146 -0.91 -2.63 -16.30
CA ASP A 146 -1.11 -3.67 -17.31
C ASP A 146 -1.87 -4.86 -16.73
N ALA A 147 -1.51 -5.30 -15.52
CA ALA A 147 -2.18 -6.41 -14.84
C ALA A 147 -3.65 -6.08 -14.50
N PHE A 148 -3.93 -4.89 -13.94
CA PHE A 148 -5.30 -4.51 -13.61
C PHE A 148 -6.17 -4.35 -14.86
N ASN A 149 -5.63 -3.83 -15.96
CA ASN A 149 -6.36 -3.70 -17.22
C ASN A 149 -6.81 -5.06 -17.79
N GLN A 150 -6.11 -6.15 -17.48
CA GLN A 150 -6.48 -7.51 -17.90
C GLN A 150 -7.63 -8.12 -17.08
N THR A 151 -7.85 -7.64 -15.85
CA THR A 151 -8.82 -8.24 -14.90
C THR A 151 -10.26 -7.75 -15.03
N GLY A 152 -10.53 -6.77 -15.89
CA GLY A 152 -11.90 -6.32 -16.17
C GLY A 152 -12.56 -5.53 -15.03
N ASN A 153 -12.06 -4.33 -14.73
CA ASN A 153 -12.83 -3.25 -14.09
C ASN A 153 -12.15 -1.89 -14.35
N ILE A 154 -12.74 -1.09 -15.26
CA ILE A 154 -11.93 -0.25 -16.16
C ILE A 154 -11.83 1.22 -15.71
N ALA A 155 -12.59 1.67 -14.72
CA ALA A 155 -12.53 3.08 -14.31
C ALA A 155 -11.30 3.40 -13.45
N ILE A 156 -11.04 2.57 -12.43
CA ILE A 156 -9.95 2.82 -11.48
C ILE A 156 -8.58 2.51 -12.08
N ALA A 157 -8.49 1.47 -12.92
CA ALA A 157 -7.28 1.13 -13.65
C ALA A 157 -6.89 2.23 -14.66
N LYS A 158 -7.87 2.80 -15.38
CA LYS A 158 -7.65 3.96 -16.27
C LYS A 158 -7.16 5.19 -15.51
N GLU A 159 -7.71 5.47 -14.34
CA GLU A 159 -7.25 6.61 -13.55
C GLU A 159 -5.85 6.37 -12.96
N LEU A 160 -5.52 5.13 -12.58
CA LEU A 160 -4.16 4.76 -12.21
C LEU A 160 -3.20 4.95 -13.39
N GLU A 161 -3.56 4.45 -14.57
CA GLU A 161 -2.79 4.62 -15.81
C GLU A 161 -2.51 6.09 -16.12
N ARG A 162 -3.52 6.95 -15.97
CA ARG A 162 -3.38 8.40 -16.20
C ARG A 162 -2.35 9.02 -15.26
N VAL A 163 -2.40 8.67 -13.97
CA VAL A 163 -1.46 9.17 -12.97
C VAL A 163 -0.05 8.62 -13.20
N VAL A 164 0.09 7.33 -13.49
CA VAL A 164 1.40 6.69 -13.75
C VAL A 164 2.06 7.29 -14.99
N THR A 165 1.31 7.47 -16.08
CA THR A 165 1.80 8.13 -17.30
C THR A 165 2.27 9.55 -17.01
N GLU A 166 1.58 10.29 -16.16
CA GLU A 166 2.00 11.64 -15.78
C GLU A 166 3.32 11.64 -14.98
N ILE A 167 3.50 10.69 -14.06
CA ILE A 167 4.77 10.53 -13.33
C ILE A 167 5.90 10.21 -14.30
N GLU A 168 5.70 9.27 -15.22
CA GLU A 168 6.70 8.89 -16.23
C GLU A 168 7.11 10.09 -17.10
N VAL A 169 6.14 10.88 -17.58
CA VAL A 169 6.41 12.08 -18.38
C VAL A 169 7.19 13.14 -17.59
N LEU A 170 6.88 13.35 -16.32
CA LEU A 170 7.60 14.30 -15.47
C LEU A 170 9.00 13.79 -15.09
N ALA A 171 9.17 12.47 -14.98
CA ALA A 171 10.42 11.83 -14.64
C ALA A 171 11.34 11.62 -15.84
N ALA A 172 10.86 11.73 -17.07
CA ALA A 172 11.67 11.66 -18.28
C ALA A 172 12.40 12.98 -18.63
N LYS A 173 12.12 14.06 -17.89
CA LYS A 173 12.75 15.38 -18.05
C LYS A 173 14.03 15.47 -17.22
#